data_AF-A0A937GS55-F1
#
_entry.id   AF-A0A937GS55-F1
#
_cell.length_a   1.000
_cell.length_b   1.000
_cell.length_c   1.000
_cell.angle_alpha   90.00
_cell.angle_beta   90.00
_cell.angle_gamma   90.00
#
_symmetry.space_group_name_H-M   'P 1'
#
loop_
_entity.id
_entity.type
_entity.pdbx_description
1 polymer ?
#
loop_
_entity_poly.entity_id
_entity_poly.type
_entity_poly.pdbx_seq_one_letter_code
_entity_poly.pdbx_strand_id
1 'polypeptide(L)'
;MSFKQRVIGFSLLFLYLIQYEMNWSWQPLESLQENDWYKNSTGFLLFGLFLSQWMLPVQRYFFDLKEAEFDRKLKQHNKIGLFSPVVFYFHAIKPEYGFLLALAGLYLFNQLVGLLLEYSYKSKSRVLNLLLSLHIIGVSLLVVGVGLHIWLVFYYN
;
A
#
# COMPACT_ATOMS: atom_id res chain seq x y z
N MET A 1 15.00 -8.20 0.06
CA MET A 1 14.45 -8.81 -1.16
C MET A 1 15.57 -9.10 -2.15
N SER A 2 15.33 -10.02 -3.09
CA SER A 2 16.24 -10.26 -4.23
C SER A 2 16.16 -9.09 -5.23
N PHE A 3 17.14 -8.98 -6.12
CA PHE A 3 17.09 -7.99 -7.22
C PHE A 3 15.82 -8.12 -8.06
N LYS A 4 15.45 -9.36 -8.41
CA LYS A 4 14.22 -9.65 -9.16
C LYS A 4 12.97 -9.11 -8.49
N GLN A 5 12.84 -9.32 -7.17
CA GLN A 5 11.71 -8.81 -6.40
C GLN A 5 11.63 -7.29 -6.45
N ARG A 6 12.76 -6.57 -6.34
CA ARG A 6 12.77 -5.11 -6.44
C ARG A 6 12.29 -4.61 -7.80
N VAL A 7 12.77 -5.22 -8.89
CA VAL A 7 12.32 -4.91 -10.24
C VAL A 7 10.81 -5.06 -10.34
N ILE A 8 10.26 -6.17 -9.82
CA ILE A 8 8.80 -6.41 -9.80
C ILE A 8 8.06 -5.27 -9.08
N GLY A 9 8.52 -4.85 -7.90
CA GLY A 9 7.87 -3.80 -7.11
C GLY A 9 7.80 -2.46 -7.83
N PHE A 10 8.94 -2.01 -8.37
CA PHE A 10 8.99 -0.79 -9.16
C PHE A 10 8.17 -0.93 -10.43
N SER A 11 8.25 -2.06 -11.14
CA SER A 11 7.44 -2.31 -12.33
C SER A 11 5.94 -2.23 -12.03
N LEU A 12 5.45 -2.84 -10.95
CA LEU A 12 4.04 -2.76 -10.58
C LEU A 12 3.60 -1.34 -10.27
N LEU A 13 4.41 -0.57 -9.53
CA LEU A 13 4.14 0.83 -9.24
C LEU A 13 4.09 1.69 -10.52
N PHE A 14 5.10 1.55 -11.39
CA PHE A 14 5.17 2.34 -12.62
C PHE A 14 4.14 1.92 -13.66
N LEU A 15 3.80 0.64 -13.75
CA LEU A 15 2.73 0.17 -14.63
C LEU A 15 1.39 0.78 -14.22
N TYR A 16 1.12 0.86 -12.92
CA TYR A 16 -0.08 1.56 -12.42
C TYR A 16 -0.06 3.04 -12.82
N LEU A 17 1.06 3.75 -12.61
CA LEU A 17 1.18 5.17 -12.97
C LEU A 17 1.01 5.39 -14.49
N ILE A 18 1.65 4.58 -15.32
CA ILE A 18 1.52 4.64 -16.78
C ILE A 18 0.06 4.39 -17.19
N GLN A 19 -0.59 3.37 -16.61
CA GLN A 19 -2.00 3.09 -16.85
C GLN A 19 -2.89 4.29 -16.52
N TYR A 20 -2.65 4.93 -15.37
CA TYR A 20 -3.39 6.11 -14.94
C TYR A 20 -3.20 7.29 -15.89
N GLU A 21 -1.96 7.62 -16.26
CA GLU A 21 -1.64 8.74 -17.18
C GLU A 21 -2.18 8.51 -18.60
N MET A 22 -2.20 7.25 -19.06
CA MET A 22 -2.80 6.88 -20.35
C MET A 22 -4.33 6.88 -20.33
N ASN A 23 -4.95 7.13 -19.17
CA ASN A 23 -6.39 6.96 -18.93
C ASN A 23 -6.91 5.58 -19.38
N TRP A 24 -6.03 4.56 -19.33
CA TRP A 24 -6.38 3.20 -19.73
C TRP A 24 -7.07 2.48 -18.57
N SER A 25 -8.06 1.63 -18.87
CA SER A 25 -8.66 0.71 -17.91
C SER A 25 -8.91 -0.64 -18.55
N TRP A 26 -8.83 -1.68 -17.71
CA TRP A 26 -9.31 -2.99 -18.05
C TRP A 26 -10.84 -3.03 -17.91
N GLN A 27 -11.54 -2.94 -19.05
CA GLN A 27 -13.01 -2.80 -19.10
C GLN A 27 -13.79 -3.81 -18.24
N PRO A 28 -13.48 -5.13 -18.24
CA PRO A 28 -14.18 -6.07 -17.35
C PRO A 28 -14.06 -5.73 -15.87
N LEU A 29 -12.91 -5.21 -15.43
CA LEU A 29 -12.68 -4.80 -14.05
C LEU A 29 -13.41 -3.49 -13.73
N GLU A 30 -13.52 -2.58 -14.68
CA GLU A 30 -14.32 -1.36 -14.57
C GLU A 30 -15.80 -1.69 -14.40
N SER A 31 -16.34 -2.63 -15.21
CA SER A 31 -17.72 -3.10 -15.06
C SER A 31 -17.97 -3.80 -13.71
N LEU A 32 -16.98 -4.50 -13.15
CA LEU A 32 -17.10 -5.08 -11.81
C LEU A 32 -17.21 -4.01 -10.71
N GLN A 33 -16.62 -2.83 -10.90
CA GLN A 33 -16.71 -1.73 -9.92
C GLN A 33 -18.10 -1.11 -9.82
N GLU A 34 -18.96 -1.30 -10.82
CA GLU A 34 -20.38 -0.91 -10.77
C GLU A 34 -21.19 -1.77 -9.78
N ASN A 35 -20.67 -2.94 -9.40
CA ASN A 35 -21.29 -3.81 -8.42
C ASN A 35 -20.84 -3.46 -7.00
N ASP A 36 -21.77 -3.01 -6.16
CA ASP A 36 -21.48 -2.59 -4.77
C ASP A 36 -20.83 -3.70 -3.94
N TRP A 37 -21.24 -4.96 -4.13
CA TRP A 37 -20.64 -6.08 -3.41
C TRP A 37 -19.15 -6.23 -3.78
N TYR A 38 -18.82 -6.17 -5.07
CA TYR A 38 -17.43 -6.24 -5.55
C TYR A 38 -16.61 -5.05 -5.05
N LYS A 39 -17.12 -3.83 -5.21
CA LYS A 39 -16.47 -2.58 -4.76
C LYS A 39 -16.18 -2.61 -3.26
N ASN A 40 -17.16 -2.97 -2.44
CA ASN A 40 -17.02 -3.03 -0.98
C ASN A 40 -16.09 -4.17 -0.54
N SER A 41 -16.22 -5.36 -1.15
CA SER A 41 -15.39 -6.52 -0.80
C SER A 41 -13.92 -6.29 -1.13
N THR A 42 -13.63 -5.71 -2.30
CA THR A 42 -12.24 -5.35 -2.67
C THR A 42 -11.69 -4.22 -1.80
N GLY A 43 -12.54 -3.28 -1.37
CA GLY A 43 -12.18 -2.23 -0.43
C GLY A 43 -11.81 -2.77 0.95
N PHE A 44 -12.61 -3.69 1.50
CA PHE A 44 -12.28 -4.37 2.75
C PHE A 44 -11.02 -5.24 2.63
N LEU A 45 -10.81 -5.91 1.49
CA LEU A 45 -9.57 -6.66 1.23
C LEU A 45 -8.34 -5.74 1.25
N LEU A 46 -8.42 -4.59 0.58
CA LEU A 46 -7.34 -3.60 0.58
C LEU A 46 -7.10 -3.00 1.97
N PHE A 47 -8.17 -2.67 2.70
CA PHE A 47 -8.07 -2.18 4.07
C PHE A 47 -7.44 -3.23 5.01
N GLY A 48 -7.86 -4.49 4.91
CA GLY A 48 -7.27 -5.61 5.63
C GLY A 48 -5.79 -5.78 5.30
N LEU A 49 -5.39 -5.56 4.04
CA LEU A 49 -3.98 -5.53 3.66
C LEU A 49 -3.23 -4.40 4.38
N PHE A 50 -3.77 -3.18 4.46
CA PHE A 50 -3.14 -2.08 5.20
C PHE A 50 -3.01 -2.39 6.71
N LEU A 51 -4.05 -2.94 7.33
CA LEU A 51 -4.00 -3.38 8.72
C LEU A 51 -2.96 -4.48 8.95
N SER A 52 -2.82 -5.42 8.00
CA SER A 52 -1.82 -6.49 8.10
C SER A 52 -0.39 -5.94 8.09
N GLN A 53 -0.13 -4.82 7.42
CA GLN A 53 1.20 -4.19 7.41
C GLN A 53 1.59 -3.66 8.79
N TRP A 54 0.62 -3.18 9.58
CA TRP A 54 0.82 -2.70 10.95
C TRP A 54 1.15 -3.81 11.95
N MET A 55 0.97 -5.08 11.60
CA MET A 55 1.33 -6.19 12.48
C MET A 55 2.82 -6.26 12.76
N LEU A 56 3.69 -5.82 11.83
CA LEU A 56 5.14 -5.82 12.05
C LEU A 56 5.57 -4.91 13.21
N PRO A 57 5.26 -3.60 13.22
CA PRO A 57 5.63 -2.73 14.34
C PRO A 57 4.93 -3.14 15.65
N VAL A 58 3.67 -3.61 15.59
CA VAL A 58 2.96 -4.12 16.78
C VAL A 58 3.71 -5.31 17.38
N GLN A 59 4.09 -6.28 16.55
CA GLN A 59 4.84 -7.46 17.01
C GLN A 59 6.23 -7.08 17.55
N ARG A 60 6.92 -6.11 16.93
CA ARG A 60 8.23 -5.66 17.41
C ARG A 60 8.13 -4.96 18.76
N TYR A 61 7.15 -4.08 18.95
CA TYR A 61 7.08 -3.23 20.14
C TYR A 61 6.36 -3.88 21.32
N PHE A 62 5.23 -4.56 21.09
CA PHE A 62 4.42 -5.12 22.17
C PHE A 62 4.74 -6.57 22.50
N PHE A 63 5.32 -7.33 21.57
CA PHE A 63 5.59 -8.76 21.73
C PHE A 63 7.08 -9.11 21.79
N ASP A 64 7.95 -8.10 21.85
CA ASP A 64 9.41 -8.23 21.98
C ASP A 64 10.02 -9.31 21.05
N LEU A 65 9.67 -9.22 19.76
CA LEU A 65 10.14 -10.17 18.75
C LEU A 65 11.67 -10.22 18.70
N LYS A 66 12.22 -11.42 18.97
CA LYS A 66 13.64 -11.74 18.79
C LYS A 66 14.10 -11.41 17.37
N GLU A 67 15.34 -10.98 17.22
CA GLU A 67 15.88 -10.46 15.95
C GLU A 67 15.71 -11.43 14.76
N ALA A 68 16.00 -12.71 14.94
CA ALA A 68 15.83 -13.70 13.87
C ALA A 68 14.37 -13.84 13.40
N GLU A 69 13.41 -13.68 14.31
CA GLU A 69 11.99 -13.70 13.96
C GLU A 69 11.55 -12.39 13.33
N PHE A 70 12.04 -11.26 13.84
CA PHE A 70 11.81 -9.94 13.25
C PHE A 70 12.27 -9.90 11.79
N ASP A 71 13.47 -10.41 11.47
CA ASP A 71 13.97 -10.47 10.10
C ASP A 71 13.06 -11.29 9.16
N ARG A 72 12.48 -12.38 9.67
CA ARG A 72 11.51 -13.19 8.92
C ARG A 72 10.22 -12.42 8.67
N LYS A 73 9.69 -11.76 9.70
CA LYS A 73 8.46 -10.95 9.62
C LYS A 73 8.65 -9.73 8.73
N LEU A 74 9.81 -9.08 8.78
CA LEU A 74 10.19 -7.97 7.90
C LEU A 74 10.24 -8.42 6.44
N LYS A 75 10.81 -9.58 6.14
CA LYS A 75 10.77 -10.16 4.78
C LYS A 75 9.34 -10.42 4.31
N GLN A 76 8.44 -10.86 5.20
CA GLN A 76 7.03 -11.06 4.89
C GLN A 76 6.31 -9.73 4.63
N HIS A 77 6.46 -8.74 5.51
CA HIS A 77 5.95 -7.38 5.34
C HIS A 77 6.38 -6.80 4.00
N ASN A 78 7.69 -6.82 3.72
CA ASN A 78 8.26 -6.37 2.45
C ASN A 78 7.66 -7.10 1.24
N LYS A 79 7.51 -8.43 1.32
CA LYS A 79 6.94 -9.22 0.22
C LYS A 79 5.45 -8.93 0.01
N ILE A 80 4.67 -8.75 1.07
CA ILE A 80 3.24 -8.44 0.95
C ILE A 80 3.08 -7.02 0.39
N GLY A 81 3.80 -6.04 0.94
CA GLY A 81 3.83 -4.68 0.42
C GLY A 81 4.28 -4.61 -1.03
N LEU A 82 5.23 -5.46 -1.46
CA LEU A 82 5.65 -5.54 -2.86
C LEU A 82 4.49 -5.76 -3.84
N PHE A 83 3.56 -6.65 -3.47
CA PHE A 83 2.44 -7.05 -4.32
C PHE A 83 1.15 -6.28 -4.02
N SER A 84 1.14 -5.38 -3.02
CA SER A 84 -0.05 -4.58 -2.71
C SER A 84 -0.57 -3.71 -3.87
N PRO A 85 0.27 -3.22 -4.83
CA PRO A 85 -0.25 -2.48 -5.99
C PRO A 85 -1.23 -3.30 -6.84
N VAL A 86 -1.12 -4.63 -6.82
CA VAL A 86 -2.09 -5.51 -7.51
C VAL A 86 -3.45 -5.40 -6.83
N VAL A 87 -3.51 -5.59 -5.51
CA VAL A 87 -4.76 -5.49 -4.74
C VAL A 87 -5.36 -4.09 -4.87
N PHE A 88 -4.50 -3.06 -4.81
CA PHE A 88 -4.91 -1.68 -5.03
C PHE A 88 -5.54 -1.49 -6.41
N TYR A 89 -4.92 -1.98 -7.48
CA TYR A 89 -5.45 -1.90 -8.85
C TYR A 89 -6.82 -2.56 -9.00
N PHE A 90 -7.04 -3.72 -8.36
CA PHE A 90 -8.34 -4.40 -8.38
C PHE A 90 -9.46 -3.60 -7.69
N HIS A 91 -9.13 -2.75 -6.72
CA HIS A 91 -10.09 -1.91 -6.01
C HIS A 91 -10.23 -0.51 -6.62
N ALA A 92 -9.14 0.10 -7.06
CA ALA A 92 -9.09 1.48 -7.52
C ALA A 92 -8.36 1.56 -8.87
N ILE A 93 -9.05 1.18 -9.95
CA ILE A 93 -8.49 1.18 -11.30
C ILE A 93 -8.28 2.60 -11.87
N LYS A 94 -9.21 3.49 -11.53
CA LYS A 94 -9.23 4.90 -11.92
C LYS A 94 -9.74 5.72 -10.73
N PRO A 95 -8.89 6.00 -9.73
CA PRO A 95 -9.26 6.91 -8.66
C PRO A 95 -9.54 8.29 -9.28
N GLU A 96 -10.80 8.71 -9.20
CA GLU A 96 -11.23 10.02 -9.69
C GLU A 96 -10.81 11.14 -8.72
N TYR A 97 -11.27 12.34 -9.00
CA TYR A 97 -10.88 13.58 -8.34
C TYR A 97 -11.10 13.62 -6.82
N GLY A 98 -10.45 14.61 -6.19
CA GLY A 98 -10.68 14.95 -4.80
C GLY A 98 -10.08 13.94 -3.82
N PHE A 99 -10.90 13.43 -2.91
CA PHE A 99 -10.43 12.63 -1.78
C PHE A 99 -9.86 11.27 -2.21
N LEU A 100 -10.45 10.62 -3.21
CA LEU A 100 -9.97 9.34 -3.74
C LEU A 100 -8.58 9.48 -4.38
N LEU A 101 -8.39 10.50 -5.23
CA LEU A 101 -7.07 10.80 -5.80
C LEU A 101 -6.02 11.10 -4.73
N ALA A 102 -6.39 11.84 -3.67
CA ALA A 102 -5.48 12.12 -2.57
C ALA A 102 -5.05 10.84 -1.83
N LEU A 103 -5.99 9.93 -1.53
CA LEU A 103 -5.68 8.64 -0.91
C LEU A 103 -4.84 7.74 -1.82
N ALA A 104 -5.16 7.69 -3.12
CA ALA A 104 -4.39 6.96 -4.11
C ALA A 104 -2.95 7.48 -4.20
N GLY A 105 -2.77 8.81 -4.30
CA GLY A 105 -1.47 9.45 -4.32
C GLY A 105 -0.67 9.19 -3.04
N LEU A 106 -1.30 9.28 -1.88
CA LEU A 106 -0.67 8.95 -0.60
C LEU A 106 -0.22 7.49 -0.54
N TYR A 107 -1.06 6.56 -0.99
CA TYR A 107 -0.70 5.14 -1.08
C TYR A 107 0.49 4.90 -2.01
N LEU A 108 0.45 5.43 -3.24
CA LEU A 108 1.52 5.24 -4.23
C LEU A 108 2.85 5.87 -3.79
N PHE A 109 2.78 7.06 -3.18
CA PHE A 109 3.95 7.70 -2.57
C PHE A 109 4.51 6.82 -1.44
N ASN A 110 3.65 6.33 -0.54
CA ASN A 110 4.09 5.50 0.57
C ASN A 110 4.69 4.16 0.10
N GLN A 111 4.16 3.61 -1.00
CA GLN A 111 4.70 2.43 -1.67
C GLN A 111 6.10 2.68 -2.22
N LEU A 112 6.31 3.83 -2.89
CA LEU A 112 7.62 4.24 -3.38
C LEU A 112 8.62 4.37 -2.22
N VAL A 113 8.24 5.04 -1.14
CA VAL A 113 9.07 5.18 0.06
C VAL A 113 9.43 3.82 0.64
N GLY A 114 8.48 2.88 0.72
CA GLY A 114 8.73 1.50 1.19
C GLY A 114 9.76 0.75 0.33
N LEU A 115 9.68 0.87 -0.99
CA LEU A 115 10.66 0.28 -1.93
C LEU A 115 12.07 0.90 -1.75
N LEU A 116 12.14 2.21 -1.53
CA LEU A 116 13.42 2.92 -1.30
C LEU A 116 14.02 2.61 0.08
N LEU A 117 13.20 2.41 1.09
CA LEU A 117 13.62 2.10 2.46
C LEU A 117 14.42 0.79 2.50
N GLU A 118 14.01 -0.19 1.70
CA GLU A 118 14.73 -1.46 1.59
C GLU A 118 16.16 -1.28 1.05
N TYR A 119 16.40 -0.31 0.16
CA TYR A 119 17.74 0.01 -0.32
C TYR A 119 18.63 0.56 0.80
N SER A 120 18.03 1.35 1.69
CA SER A 120 18.74 2.09 2.73
C SER A 120 18.92 1.31 4.04
N TYR A 121 18.21 0.20 4.23
CA TYR A 121 18.18 -0.54 5.51
C TYR A 121 19.57 -0.94 6.01
N LYS A 122 20.49 -1.29 5.11
CA LYS A 122 21.86 -1.69 5.48
C LYS A 122 22.80 -0.52 5.78
N SER A 123 22.47 0.71 5.39
CA SER A 123 23.40 1.85 5.48
C SER A 123 23.38 2.59 6.82
N LYS A 124 22.40 2.31 7.71
CA LYS A 124 22.21 3.00 9.01
C LYS A 124 22.39 4.53 8.93
N SER A 125 21.93 5.13 7.82
CA SER A 125 22.15 6.54 7.51
C SER A 125 20.97 7.42 7.98
N ARG A 126 21.18 8.75 8.00
CA ARG A 126 20.07 9.71 8.20
C ARG A 126 18.94 9.53 7.18
N VAL A 127 19.29 9.10 5.97
CA VAL A 127 18.32 8.80 4.90
C VAL A 127 17.40 7.65 5.29
N LEU A 128 17.92 6.60 5.92
CA LEU A 128 17.10 5.49 6.43
C LEU A 128 16.06 6.00 7.44
N ASN A 129 16.49 6.80 8.42
CA ASN A 129 15.59 7.34 9.44
C ASN A 129 14.52 8.24 8.82
N LEU A 130 14.88 9.09 7.85
CA LEU A 130 13.92 9.93 7.13
C LEU A 130 12.90 9.09 6.36
N LEU A 131 13.34 8.12 5.57
CA LEU A 131 12.45 7.24 4.81
C LEU A 131 11.53 6.45 5.74
N LEU A 132 12.04 5.97 6.88
CA LEU A 132 11.25 5.24 7.86
C LEU A 132 10.16 6.12 8.47
N SER A 133 10.51 7.34 8.88
CA SER A 133 9.54 8.31 9.40
C SER A 133 8.47 8.65 8.36
N LEU A 134 8.88 8.95 7.12
CA LEU A 134 7.94 9.23 6.03
C LEU A 134 7.01 8.05 5.77
N HIS A 135 7.54 6.83 5.78
CA HIS A 135 6.75 5.62 5.56
C HIS A 135 5.71 5.40 6.66
N ILE A 136 6.12 5.55 7.92
CA ILE A 136 5.22 5.36 9.07
C ILE A 136 4.16 6.46 9.12
N ILE A 137 4.53 7.72 8.89
CA ILE A 137 3.57 8.84 8.85
C ILE A 137 2.59 8.65 7.69
N GLY A 138 3.10 8.33 6.50
CA GLY A 138 2.29 8.12 5.30
C GLY A 138 1.26 7.02 5.48
N VAL A 139 1.66 5.86 6.00
CA VAL A 139 0.72 4.75 6.26
C VAL A 139 -0.25 5.06 7.42
N SER A 140 0.15 5.84 8.42
CA SER A 140 -0.75 6.29 9.50
C SER A 140 -1.86 7.18 8.96
N LEU A 141 -1.49 8.18 8.15
CA LEU A 141 -2.44 9.05 7.45
C LEU A 141 -3.34 8.24 6.50
N LEU A 142 -2.78 7.24 5.81
CA LEU A 142 -3.53 6.38 4.91
C LEU A 142 -4.59 5.55 5.66
N VAL A 143 -4.26 4.96 6.82
CA VAL A 143 -5.23 4.20 7.62
C VAL A 143 -6.37 5.09 8.12
N VAL A 144 -6.06 6.29 8.62
CA VAL A 144 -7.08 7.26 9.04
C VAL A 144 -7.94 7.70 7.86
N GLY A 145 -7.32 8.04 6.73
CA GLY A 145 -8.01 8.47 5.52
C GLY A 145 -8.89 7.37 4.91
N VAL A 146 -8.45 6.12 4.91
CA VAL A 146 -9.26 4.98 4.49
C VAL A 146 -10.42 4.73 5.45
N GLY A 147 -10.22 4.89 6.77
CA GLY A 147 -11.31 4.83 7.74
C GLY A 147 -12.37 5.89 7.47
N LEU A 148 -11.95 7.13 7.17
CA LEU A 148 -12.86 8.21 6.76
C LEU A 148 -13.56 7.86 5.43
N HIS A 149 -12.84 7.32 4.45
CA HIS A 149 -13.42 6.90 3.17
C HIS A 149 -14.51 5.84 3.36
N ILE A 150 -14.25 4.80 4.16
CA ILE A 150 -15.22 3.76 4.49
C ILE A 150 -16.45 4.40 5.14
N TRP A 151 -16.27 5.26 6.14
CA TRP A 151 -17.39 5.94 6.78
C TRP A 151 -18.22 6.77 5.79
N LEU A 152 -17.58 7.56 4.92
CA LEU A 152 -18.27 8.35 3.90
C LEU A 152 -19.06 7.45 2.93
N VAL A 153 -18.48 6.34 2.49
CA VAL A 153 -19.15 5.40 1.57
C VAL A 153 -20.38 4.79 2.22
N PHE A 154 -20.32 4.37 3.48
CA PHE A 154 -21.47 3.76 4.16
C PHE A 154 -22.49 4.75 4.72
N TYR A 155 -22.10 6.01 4.90
CA TYR A 155 -23.02 7.05 5.39
C TYR A 155 -23.82 7.70 4.26
N TYR A 156 -23.20 7.87 3.08
CA TYR A 156 -23.80 8.59 1.94
C TYR A 156 -24.28 7.69 0.79
N ASN A 157 -24.05 6.37 0.83
CA ASN A 157 -24.73 5.40 -0.04
C ASN A 157 -25.73 4.58 0.76
#